data_AF-A0A7S1WRK7-F1
#
_entry.id   AF-A0A7S1WRK7-F1
#
_cell.length_a   1.000
_cell.length_b   1.000
_cell.length_c   1.000
_cell.angle_alpha   90.00
_cell.angle_beta   90.00
_cell.angle_gamma   90.00
#
_symmetry.space_group_name_H-M   'P 1'
#
loop_
_entity.id
_entity.type
_entity.pdbx_description
1 polymer ?
#
loop_
_entity_poly.entity_id
_entity_poly.type
_entity_poly.pdbx_seq_one_letter_code
_entity_poly.pdbx_strand_id
1 'polypeptide(L)'
;ADCARLQAELDLARAALGQAVAEEGRSSAPPSAHYMEAVDDHDAREVAKPVTNKASSSSSSAAAVPAVASSQPSPGRVMVVINCANVGFDSNHQRGGGVGGQQRFDWEAVRQAFRFYDDLHVTAQGVCKKRTADLTPVPADLKSRVVICPPVDDEGDIDDLYTIRVAMCYGCQFVDNDNYRDWKRDIDKGSQEVRAWLQGDGAKLKVTFIFDANGRFVPSVYPPAVASRPALGNVGKAKTR
;
A
#
# COMPACT_ATOMS: atom_id res chain seq x y z
N ALA A 1 7.48 4.62 -21.80
CA ALA A 1 6.45 5.68 -21.63
C ALA A 1 5.61 5.43 -20.38
N ASP A 2 5.19 4.18 -20.17
CA ASP A 2 4.33 3.79 -19.04
C ASP A 2 4.92 4.03 -17.65
N CYS A 3 6.22 3.78 -17.44
CA CYS A 3 6.88 4.11 -16.17
C CYS A 3 6.80 5.60 -15.83
N ALA A 4 7.01 6.48 -16.81
CA ALA A 4 6.93 7.92 -16.60
C ALA A 4 5.49 8.37 -16.28
N ARG A 5 4.48 7.72 -16.89
CA ARG A 5 3.07 7.99 -16.60
C ARG A 5 2.67 7.52 -15.20
N LEU A 6 3.02 6.29 -14.83
CA LEU A 6 2.80 5.75 -13.48
C LEU A 6 3.53 6.58 -12.42
N GLN A 7 4.75 7.02 -12.72
CA GLN A 7 5.48 7.93 -11.86
C GLN A 7 4.74 9.26 -11.69
N ALA A 8 4.25 9.84 -12.78
CA ALA A 8 3.45 11.06 -12.73
C ALA A 8 2.14 10.86 -11.95
N GLU A 9 1.45 9.73 -12.12
CA GLU A 9 0.23 9.38 -11.37
C GLU A 9 0.52 9.19 -9.86
N LEU A 10 1.61 8.52 -9.52
CA LEU A 10 2.12 8.37 -8.16
C LEU A 10 2.46 9.72 -7.52
N ASP A 11 3.16 10.58 -8.27
CA ASP A 11 3.55 11.90 -7.80
C ASP A 11 2.32 12.82 -7.67
N LEU A 12 1.35 12.71 -8.57
CA LEU A 12 0.05 13.40 -8.48
C LEU A 12 -0.74 12.94 -7.25
N ALA A 13 -0.81 11.62 -6.99
CA ALA A 13 -1.49 11.06 -5.83
C ALA A 13 -0.82 11.50 -4.52
N ARG A 14 0.52 11.52 -4.47
CA ARG A 14 1.29 12.06 -3.32
C ARG A 14 1.01 13.55 -3.09
N ALA A 15 0.96 14.35 -4.16
CA ALA A 15 0.66 15.78 -4.07
C ALA A 15 -0.76 16.02 -3.52
N ALA A 16 -1.76 15.27 -4.00
CA ALA A 16 -3.13 15.35 -3.51
C ALA A 16 -3.25 14.97 -2.02
N LEU A 17 -2.55 13.92 -1.58
CA LEU A 17 -2.55 13.51 -0.17
C LEU A 17 -1.88 14.55 0.73
N GLY A 18 -0.78 15.18 0.25
CA GLY A 18 -0.10 16.25 0.97
C GLY A 18 -0.98 17.48 1.20
N GLN A 19 -1.85 17.82 0.24
CA GLN A 19 -2.82 18.91 0.37
C GLN A 19 -3.92 18.58 1.39
N ALA A 20 -4.47 17.37 1.37
CA ALA A 20 -5.50 16.94 2.31
C ALA A 20 -5.04 16.97 3.78
N VAL A 21 -3.78 16.60 4.05
CA VAL A 21 -3.19 16.65 5.41
C VAL A 21 -3.01 18.09 5.89
N ALA A 22 -2.73 19.04 4.98
CA ALA A 22 -2.63 20.46 5.33
C ALA A 22 -3.99 21.09 5.68
N GLU A 23 -5.09 20.55 5.14
CA GLU A 23 -6.45 21.05 5.37
C GLU A 23 -7.11 20.46 6.64
N GLU A 24 -6.83 19.19 6.99
CA GLU A 24 -7.33 18.56 8.23
C GLU A 24 -6.85 19.27 9.51
N GLY A 25 -5.75 20.02 9.46
CA GLY A 25 -5.25 20.81 10.59
C GLY A 25 -6.03 22.09 10.92
N ARG A 26 -7.07 22.46 10.14
CA ARG A 26 -7.82 23.72 10.31
C ARG A 26 -9.26 23.58 10.80
N SER A 27 -9.79 22.37 10.99
CA SER A 27 -11.18 22.19 11.41
C SER A 27 -11.29 21.41 12.71
N SER A 28 -11.39 22.14 13.83
CA SER A 28 -11.73 21.58 15.14
C SER A 28 -13.25 21.58 15.32
N ALA A 29 -13.92 20.55 14.83
CA ALA A 29 -15.24 20.18 15.33
C ALA A 29 -15.37 18.65 15.32
N PRO A 30 -15.59 17.99 16.47
CA PRO A 30 -15.76 16.55 16.51
C PRO A 30 -17.12 16.17 15.88
N PRO A 31 -17.18 15.15 15.02
CA PRO A 31 -18.46 14.62 14.55
C PRO A 31 -19.15 13.85 15.68
N SER A 32 -20.44 14.14 15.84
CA SER A 32 -21.35 13.40 16.71
C SER A 32 -21.49 11.97 16.21
N ALA A 33 -21.19 11.00 17.08
CA ALA A 33 -21.28 9.58 16.78
C ALA A 33 -22.75 9.15 16.70
N HIS A 34 -23.28 9.02 15.49
CA HIS A 34 -24.49 8.24 15.22
C HIS A 34 -24.09 6.84 14.72
N TYR A 35 -24.41 5.86 15.55
CA TYR A 35 -24.31 4.42 15.28
C TYR A 35 -25.22 4.08 14.08
N MET A 36 -24.69 3.44 13.03
CA MET A 36 -25.49 2.72 12.04
C MET A 36 -25.38 1.22 12.30
N GLU A 37 -26.54 0.61 12.52
CA GLU A 37 -26.72 -0.84 12.49
C GLU A 37 -26.47 -1.37 11.07
N ALA A 38 -25.87 -2.55 10.99
CA ALA A 38 -25.73 -3.30 9.76
C ALA A 38 -27.10 -3.83 9.33
N VAL A 39 -27.57 -3.39 8.16
CA VAL A 39 -28.67 -4.03 7.45
C VAL A 39 -28.09 -4.80 6.26
N ASP A 40 -28.37 -6.10 6.25
CA ASP A 40 -28.30 -6.97 5.08
C ASP A 40 -29.22 -6.41 4.00
N ASP A 41 -28.69 -6.18 2.79
CA ASP A 41 -29.49 -5.67 1.66
C ASP A 41 -29.57 -6.72 0.54
N HIS A 42 -30.73 -7.38 0.50
CA HIS A 42 -31.26 -8.11 -0.64
C HIS A 42 -32.23 -7.16 -1.37
N ASP A 43 -31.92 -6.87 -2.64
CA ASP A 43 -32.87 -6.62 -3.74
C ASP A 43 -34.07 -5.67 -3.49
N ALA A 44 -33.95 -4.41 -3.94
CA ALA A 44 -35.12 -3.62 -4.31
C ALA A 44 -34.79 -2.55 -5.38
N ARG A 45 -35.50 -2.64 -6.51
CA ARG A 45 -35.66 -1.57 -7.50
C ARG A 45 -36.49 -0.43 -6.93
N GLU A 46 -36.01 0.81 -7.01
CA GLU A 46 -36.84 2.00 -6.82
C GLU A 46 -36.55 3.09 -7.86
N VAL A 47 -37.64 3.70 -8.34
CA VAL A 47 -37.72 4.71 -9.39
C VAL A 47 -37.62 6.11 -8.76
N ALA A 48 -36.63 6.92 -9.15
CA ALA A 48 -36.50 8.31 -8.67
C ALA A 48 -36.81 9.34 -9.76
N LYS A 49 -37.54 10.40 -9.35
CA LYS A 49 -37.91 11.59 -10.13
C LYS A 49 -36.81 12.67 -10.08
N PRO A 50 -36.72 13.59 -11.06
CA PRO A 50 -35.68 14.61 -11.09
C PRO A 50 -36.01 15.81 -10.18
N VAL A 51 -35.07 16.16 -9.29
CA VAL A 51 -35.07 17.42 -8.53
C VAL A 51 -34.08 18.38 -9.18
N THR A 52 -34.56 19.56 -9.55
CA THR A 52 -33.77 20.64 -10.14
C THR A 52 -33.22 21.53 -9.04
N ASN A 53 -31.89 21.55 -8.87
CA ASN A 53 -31.22 22.48 -7.96
C ASN A 53 -30.51 23.61 -8.73
N LYS A 54 -30.81 24.82 -8.29
CA LYS A 54 -30.41 26.12 -8.83
C LYS A 54 -28.95 26.42 -8.44
N ALA A 55 -28.09 26.60 -9.45
CA ALA A 55 -26.67 26.90 -9.26
C ALA A 55 -26.45 28.31 -8.68
N SER A 56 -25.62 28.40 -7.65
CA SER A 56 -25.09 29.65 -7.10
C SER A 56 -23.59 29.68 -7.37
N SER A 57 -23.12 30.63 -8.17
CA SER A 57 -21.72 30.79 -8.56
C SER A 57 -20.96 31.64 -7.54
N SER A 58 -20.07 31.02 -6.76
CA SER A 58 -19.07 31.72 -5.96
C SER A 58 -17.69 31.57 -6.60
N SER A 59 -17.11 32.70 -7.00
CA SER A 59 -15.77 32.82 -7.56
C SER A 59 -14.70 32.68 -6.47
N SER A 60 -14.01 31.54 -6.44
CA SER A 60 -12.89 31.29 -5.53
C SER A 60 -11.56 31.59 -6.22
N SER A 61 -10.84 32.57 -5.70
CA SER A 61 -9.49 32.95 -6.14
C SER A 61 -8.50 31.80 -5.83
N ALA A 62 -7.89 31.22 -6.87
CA ALA A 62 -6.89 30.17 -6.74
C ALA A 62 -5.58 30.71 -6.16
N ALA A 63 -5.28 30.38 -4.90
CA ALA A 63 -3.97 30.59 -4.33
C ALA A 63 -2.98 29.57 -4.91
N ALA A 64 -1.80 30.04 -5.34
CA ALA A 64 -0.76 29.21 -5.92
C ALA A 64 -0.26 28.18 -4.89
N VAL A 65 -0.49 26.90 -5.17
CA VAL A 65 0.03 25.79 -4.37
C VAL A 65 1.56 25.74 -4.56
N PRO A 66 2.35 25.73 -3.49
CA PRO A 66 3.80 25.55 -3.59
C PRO A 66 4.10 24.19 -4.23
N ALA A 67 4.93 24.19 -5.27
CA ALA A 67 5.35 22.97 -5.96
C ALA A 67 6.05 22.03 -4.96
N VAL A 68 5.40 20.90 -4.67
CA VAL A 68 6.02 19.80 -3.94
C VAL A 68 7.12 19.26 -4.83
N ALA A 69 8.38 19.54 -4.49
CA ALA A 69 9.53 19.02 -5.21
C ALA A 69 9.43 17.49 -5.22
N SER A 70 9.24 16.90 -6.40
CA SER A 70 9.28 15.46 -6.59
C SER A 70 10.70 15.00 -6.29
N SER A 71 10.93 14.57 -5.06
CA SER A 71 12.20 13.99 -4.64
C SER A 71 12.33 12.64 -5.33
N GLN A 72 12.86 12.64 -6.56
CA GLN A 72 13.35 11.41 -7.16
C GLN A 72 14.30 10.75 -6.15
N PRO A 73 14.20 9.43 -5.94
CA PRO A 73 15.08 8.74 -5.01
C PRO A 73 16.52 9.03 -5.42
N SER A 74 17.31 9.53 -4.47
CA SER A 74 18.72 9.84 -4.70
C SER A 74 19.39 8.60 -5.31
N PRO A 75 20.17 8.76 -6.40
CA PRO A 75 20.82 7.63 -7.05
C PRO A 75 21.60 6.81 -6.01
N GLY A 76 21.28 5.52 -5.90
CA GLY A 76 21.89 4.60 -4.94
C GLY A 76 20.99 4.18 -3.76
N ARG A 77 19.80 4.75 -3.57
CA ARG A 77 18.85 4.22 -2.57
C ARG A 77 18.12 2.99 -3.11
N VAL A 78 18.24 1.86 -2.40
CA VAL A 78 17.46 0.66 -2.68
C VAL A 78 16.02 0.88 -2.21
N MET A 79 15.08 0.48 -3.06
CA MET A 79 13.64 0.59 -2.82
C MET A 79 13.01 -0.80 -2.68
N VAL A 80 11.91 -0.89 -1.94
CA VAL A 80 11.04 -2.06 -1.90
C VAL A 80 9.58 -1.61 -1.93
N VAL A 81 8.73 -2.38 -2.60
CA VAL A 81 7.28 -2.16 -2.63
C VAL A 81 6.59 -3.17 -1.71
N ILE A 82 5.62 -2.73 -0.91
CA ILE A 82 4.89 -3.59 0.02
C ILE A 82 3.41 -3.61 -0.38
N ASN A 83 2.86 -4.79 -0.69
CA ASN A 83 1.40 -4.93 -0.80
C ASN A 83 0.79 -4.88 0.62
N CYS A 84 0.21 -3.74 0.99
CA CYS A 84 -0.29 -3.53 2.35
C CYS A 84 -1.46 -4.46 2.66
N ALA A 85 -2.33 -4.77 1.68
CA ALA A 85 -3.44 -5.71 1.88
C ALA A 85 -2.92 -7.08 2.28
N ASN A 86 -1.97 -7.62 1.50
CA ASN A 86 -1.41 -8.93 1.78
C ASN A 86 -0.74 -8.99 3.17
N VAL A 87 0.11 -8.01 3.51
CA VAL A 87 0.78 -7.95 4.83
C VAL A 87 -0.21 -7.77 5.98
N GLY A 88 -1.19 -6.87 5.83
CA GLY A 88 -2.14 -6.52 6.89
C GLY A 88 -3.16 -7.62 7.21
N PHE A 89 -3.50 -8.48 6.24
CA PHE A 89 -4.40 -9.61 6.48
C PHE A 89 -3.66 -10.90 6.92
N ASP A 90 -2.40 -11.08 6.52
CA ASP A 90 -1.62 -12.30 6.85
C ASP A 90 -1.28 -12.39 8.35
N SER A 91 -1.00 -11.27 9.03
CA SER A 91 -0.63 -11.27 10.46
C SER A 91 -1.66 -11.92 11.38
N ASN A 92 -2.95 -11.76 11.06
CA ASN A 92 -4.05 -12.31 11.85
C ASN A 92 -4.24 -13.81 11.64
N HIS A 93 -3.82 -14.34 10.48
CA HIS A 93 -3.82 -15.79 10.25
C HIS A 93 -2.80 -16.49 11.15
N GLN A 94 -1.61 -15.91 11.29
CA GLN A 94 -0.51 -16.56 11.99
C GLN A 94 -0.63 -16.52 13.52
N ARG A 95 -1.40 -15.55 14.07
CA ARG A 95 -1.63 -15.40 15.52
C ARG A 95 -2.73 -16.31 16.08
N GLY A 96 -3.23 -17.27 15.30
CA GLY A 96 -4.25 -18.21 15.77
C GLY A 96 -5.60 -17.54 16.06
N GLY A 97 -5.94 -16.49 15.30
CA GLY A 97 -7.28 -15.89 15.33
C GLY A 97 -8.33 -17.01 15.24
N GLY A 98 -9.12 -17.12 16.31
CA GLY A 98 -9.92 -18.31 16.60
C GLY A 98 -10.78 -18.79 15.44
N VAL A 99 -11.00 -20.10 15.40
CA VAL A 99 -11.89 -20.80 14.46
C VAL A 99 -13.23 -20.03 14.37
N GLY A 100 -13.43 -19.27 13.30
CA GLY A 100 -14.65 -18.49 13.03
C GLY A 100 -14.55 -16.96 13.11
N GLY A 101 -13.38 -16.39 13.45
CA GLY A 101 -13.19 -14.93 13.42
C GLY A 101 -13.03 -14.39 12.00
N GLN A 102 -13.82 -13.37 11.64
CA GLN A 102 -13.57 -12.60 10.41
C GLN A 102 -12.17 -12.00 10.44
N GLN A 103 -11.41 -12.21 9.35
CA GLN A 103 -10.09 -11.62 9.19
C GLN A 103 -10.22 -10.10 9.14
N ARG A 104 -9.53 -9.43 10.06
CA ARG A 104 -9.44 -7.98 10.07
C ARG A 104 -8.10 -7.56 9.49
N PHE A 105 -8.06 -6.38 8.90
CA PHE A 105 -6.81 -5.78 8.47
C PHE A 105 -6.06 -5.20 9.68
N ASP A 106 -4.75 -5.43 9.79
CA ASP A 106 -3.91 -4.90 10.88
C ASP A 106 -2.79 -3.98 10.36
N TRP A 107 -2.90 -2.67 10.63
CA TRP A 107 -1.84 -1.72 10.30
C TRP A 107 -0.56 -1.90 11.11
N GLU A 108 -0.60 -2.52 12.29
CA GLU A 108 0.62 -2.78 13.05
C GLU A 108 1.51 -3.79 12.34
N ALA A 109 0.92 -4.80 11.69
CA ALA A 109 1.64 -5.72 10.83
C ALA A 109 2.37 -5.01 9.68
N VAL A 110 1.70 -4.05 9.04
CA VAL A 110 2.29 -3.21 8.00
C VAL A 110 3.41 -2.33 8.57
N ARG A 111 3.25 -1.75 9.76
CA ARG A 111 4.34 -1.01 10.45
C ARG A 111 5.55 -1.88 10.73
N GLN A 112 5.37 -3.14 11.12
CA GLN A 112 6.50 -4.06 11.35
C GLN A 112 7.31 -4.27 10.07
N ALA A 113 6.64 -4.42 8.92
CA ALA A 113 7.33 -4.51 7.63
C ALA A 113 8.10 -3.22 7.30
N PHE A 114 7.49 -2.05 7.48
CA PHE A 114 8.17 -0.76 7.27
C PHE A 114 9.39 -0.59 8.18
N ARG A 115 9.25 -0.87 9.48
CA ARG A 115 10.36 -0.78 10.46
C ARG A 115 11.53 -1.69 10.07
N PHE A 116 11.26 -2.92 9.64
CA PHE A 116 12.29 -3.83 9.16
C PHE A 116 13.14 -3.20 8.04
N TYR A 117 12.50 -2.59 7.04
CA TYR A 117 13.23 -1.96 5.94
C TYR A 117 13.91 -0.64 6.34
N ASP A 118 13.33 0.12 7.27
CA ASP A 118 13.95 1.34 7.80
C ASP A 118 15.25 1.04 8.54
N ASP A 119 15.29 -0.02 9.35
CA ASP A 119 16.47 -0.47 10.08
C ASP A 119 17.61 -0.89 9.14
N LEU A 120 17.27 -1.26 7.90
CA LEU A 120 18.21 -1.57 6.82
C LEU A 120 18.55 -0.37 5.94
N HIS A 121 17.99 0.81 6.23
CA HIS A 121 18.04 2.03 5.40
C HIS A 121 17.55 1.81 3.96
N VAL A 122 16.58 0.91 3.79
CA VAL A 122 15.92 0.64 2.51
C VAL A 122 14.63 1.45 2.45
N THR A 123 14.39 2.14 1.33
CA THR A 123 13.18 2.93 1.17
C THR A 123 12.00 2.01 0.85
N ALA A 124 11.11 1.80 1.81
CA ALA A 124 9.87 1.07 1.58
C ALA A 124 8.72 2.00 1.16
N GLN A 125 7.93 1.55 0.18
CA GLN A 125 6.70 2.17 -0.30
C GLN A 125 5.55 1.15 -0.23
N GLY A 126 4.51 1.47 0.54
CA GLY A 126 3.30 0.66 0.61
C GLY A 126 2.33 1.00 -0.51
N VAL A 127 1.61 0.00 -0.98
CA VAL A 127 0.47 0.10 -1.90
C VAL A 127 -0.75 -0.45 -1.20
N CYS A 128 -1.84 0.33 -1.14
CA CYS A 128 -3.07 -0.04 -0.46
C CYS A 128 -4.27 0.28 -1.33
N LYS A 129 -5.20 -0.67 -1.48
CA LYS A 129 -6.47 -0.38 -2.17
C LYS A 129 -7.32 0.60 -1.37
N LYS A 130 -8.01 1.49 -2.09
CA LYS A 130 -8.90 2.51 -1.50
C LYS A 130 -9.91 1.94 -0.52
N ARG A 131 -10.59 0.83 -0.85
CA ARG A 131 -11.57 0.20 0.05
C ARG A 131 -10.98 -0.19 1.40
N THR A 132 -9.76 -0.73 1.43
CA THR A 132 -9.06 -1.06 2.69
C THR A 132 -8.75 0.20 3.47
N ALA A 133 -8.24 1.24 2.81
CA ALA A 133 -7.96 2.52 3.44
C ALA A 133 -9.23 3.23 3.95
N ASP A 134 -10.37 3.07 3.30
CA ASP A 134 -11.64 3.66 3.75
C ASP A 134 -12.21 2.90 4.97
N LEU A 135 -12.12 1.56 4.98
CA LEU A 135 -12.59 0.73 6.11
C LEU A 135 -11.64 0.75 7.31
N THR A 136 -10.35 0.91 7.06
CA THR A 136 -9.30 0.96 8.08
C THR A 136 -8.34 2.08 7.70
N PRO A 137 -8.60 3.33 8.14
CA PRO A 137 -7.82 4.51 7.76
C PRO A 137 -6.32 4.34 7.93
N VAL A 138 -5.56 4.78 6.91
CA VAL A 138 -4.09 4.77 6.94
C VAL A 138 -3.60 5.63 8.12
N PRO A 139 -2.82 5.06 9.05
CA PRO A 139 -2.29 5.80 10.18
C PRO A 139 -1.41 6.99 9.75
N ALA A 140 -1.43 8.07 10.54
CA ALA A 140 -0.71 9.30 10.24
C ALA A 140 0.79 9.08 9.98
N ASP A 141 1.42 8.16 10.71
CA ASP A 141 2.84 7.80 10.54
C ASP A 141 3.16 7.08 9.22
N LEU A 142 2.14 6.51 8.56
CA LEU A 142 2.28 5.81 7.30
C LEU A 142 1.74 6.60 6.09
N LYS A 143 0.98 7.69 6.29
CA LYS A 143 0.33 8.46 5.22
C LYS A 143 1.31 8.85 4.10
N SER A 144 2.53 9.29 4.43
CA SER A 144 3.53 9.69 3.43
C SER A 144 4.22 8.52 2.71
N ARG A 145 4.03 7.29 3.19
CA ARG A 145 4.71 6.08 2.73
C ARG A 145 3.78 5.06 2.10
N VAL A 146 2.48 5.29 2.14
CA VAL A 146 1.46 4.43 1.55
C VAL A 146 0.78 5.21 0.43
N VAL A 147 0.76 4.62 -0.75
CA VAL A 147 -0.02 5.12 -1.89
C VAL A 147 -1.33 4.36 -1.91
N ILE A 148 -2.42 5.12 -1.97
CA ILE A 148 -3.77 4.58 -2.10
C ILE A 148 -4.06 4.42 -3.60
N CYS A 149 -4.37 3.20 -4.04
CA CYS A 149 -4.76 2.96 -5.42
C CYS A 149 -6.06 3.72 -5.73
N PRO A 150 -6.16 4.42 -6.87
CA PRO A 150 -7.43 4.98 -7.30
C PRO A 150 -8.44 3.84 -7.52
N PRO A 151 -9.74 4.10 -7.27
CA PRO A 151 -10.77 3.12 -7.57
C PRO A 151 -10.84 2.89 -9.08
N VAL A 152 -11.00 1.63 -9.48
CA VAL A 152 -11.23 1.21 -10.86
C VAL A 152 -12.43 0.28 -10.83
N ASP A 153 -13.43 0.59 -11.66
CA ASP A 153 -14.63 -0.22 -11.75
C ASP A 153 -14.28 -1.65 -12.19
N ASP A 154 -14.96 -2.63 -11.58
CA ASP A 154 -14.80 -4.06 -11.85
C ASP A 154 -13.40 -4.68 -11.61
N GLU A 155 -12.44 -3.94 -11.02
CA GLU A 155 -11.11 -4.46 -10.69
C GLU A 155 -10.91 -4.64 -9.17
N GLY A 156 -11.22 -5.85 -8.69
CA GLY A 156 -11.13 -6.19 -7.27
C GLY A 156 -9.70 -6.23 -6.70
N ASP A 157 -8.71 -6.47 -7.55
CA ASP A 157 -7.31 -6.72 -7.19
C ASP A 157 -6.39 -5.60 -7.70
N ILE A 158 -6.91 -4.37 -7.73
CA ILE A 158 -6.19 -3.20 -8.25
C ILE A 158 -4.88 -2.92 -7.48
N ASP A 159 -4.82 -3.28 -6.20
CA ASP A 159 -3.62 -3.22 -5.37
C ASP A 159 -2.51 -4.16 -5.84
N ASP A 160 -2.85 -5.34 -6.37
CA ASP A 160 -1.86 -6.23 -6.99
C ASP A 160 -1.25 -5.57 -8.23
N LEU A 161 -2.09 -5.05 -9.13
CA LEU A 161 -1.64 -4.40 -10.35
C LEU A 161 -0.69 -3.24 -10.05
N TYR A 162 -1.06 -2.39 -9.08
CA TYR A 162 -0.23 -1.27 -8.68
C TYR A 162 1.07 -1.75 -8.03
N THR A 163 1.02 -2.72 -7.12
CA THR A 163 2.23 -3.30 -6.51
C THR A 163 3.20 -3.79 -7.58
N ILE A 164 2.70 -4.56 -8.55
CA ILE A 164 3.47 -5.12 -9.65
C ILE A 164 4.05 -4.01 -10.54
N ARG A 165 3.22 -3.07 -10.99
CA ARG A 165 3.65 -1.98 -11.87
C ARG A 165 4.67 -1.06 -11.21
N VAL A 166 4.51 -0.75 -9.93
CA VAL A 166 5.49 0.06 -9.18
C VAL A 166 6.81 -0.70 -9.05
N ALA A 167 6.78 -1.98 -8.65
CA ALA A 167 7.99 -2.79 -8.54
C ALA A 167 8.72 -2.93 -9.88
N MET A 168 7.97 -3.18 -10.96
CA MET A 168 8.48 -3.23 -12.33
C MET A 168 9.10 -1.90 -12.76
N CYS A 169 8.43 -0.78 -12.47
CA CYS A 169 8.90 0.57 -12.84
C CYS A 169 10.25 0.91 -12.19
N TYR A 170 10.43 0.54 -10.92
CA TYR A 170 11.66 0.80 -10.18
C TYR A 170 12.69 -0.33 -10.26
N GLY A 171 12.37 -1.45 -10.91
CA GLY A 171 13.23 -2.64 -10.96
C GLY A 171 13.60 -3.14 -9.57
N CYS A 172 12.67 -3.11 -8.62
CA CYS A 172 12.94 -3.35 -7.21
C CYS A 172 12.20 -4.56 -6.65
N GLN A 173 12.60 -4.97 -5.43
CA GLN A 173 11.89 -6.03 -4.73
C GLN A 173 10.46 -5.62 -4.39
N PHE A 174 9.57 -6.60 -4.27
CA PHE A 174 8.22 -6.40 -3.76
C PHE A 174 7.79 -7.52 -2.83
N VAL A 175 7.07 -7.14 -1.78
CA VAL A 175 6.70 -7.99 -0.65
C VAL A 175 5.26 -8.44 -0.80
N ASP A 176 5.07 -9.74 -0.95
CA ASP A 176 3.76 -10.36 -1.11
C ASP A 176 3.83 -11.88 -0.89
N ASN A 177 2.81 -12.49 -0.30
CA ASN A 177 2.63 -13.94 -0.23
C ASN A 177 1.79 -14.50 -1.39
N ASP A 178 1.07 -13.68 -2.15
CA ASP A 178 0.26 -14.12 -3.30
C ASP A 178 1.13 -14.61 -4.46
N ASN A 179 0.79 -15.77 -5.03
CA ASN A 179 1.51 -16.34 -6.16
C ASN A 179 1.20 -15.68 -7.51
N TYR A 180 0.18 -14.82 -7.58
CA TYR A 180 -0.33 -14.14 -8.76
C TYR A 180 -0.62 -15.11 -9.92
N ARG A 181 -1.23 -16.27 -9.62
CA ARG A 181 -1.53 -17.30 -10.63
C ARG A 181 -2.39 -16.75 -11.77
N ASP A 182 -3.39 -15.94 -11.45
CA ASP A 182 -4.34 -15.44 -12.42
C ASP A 182 -3.68 -14.38 -13.32
N TRP A 183 -2.95 -13.43 -12.74
CA TRP A 183 -2.10 -12.48 -13.46
C TRP A 183 -1.09 -13.15 -14.42
N LYS A 184 -0.61 -14.35 -14.07
CA LYS A 184 0.36 -15.11 -14.87
C LYS A 184 -0.27 -15.91 -16.01
N ARG A 185 -1.56 -16.24 -15.94
CA ARG A 185 -2.22 -17.21 -16.84
C ARG A 185 -3.34 -16.58 -17.66
N ASP A 186 -4.13 -15.74 -17.02
CA ASP A 186 -5.29 -15.11 -17.63
C ASP A 186 -4.84 -13.96 -18.55
N ILE A 187 -5.37 -13.96 -19.78
CA ILE A 187 -5.10 -12.95 -20.79
C ILE A 187 -5.77 -11.63 -20.43
N ASP A 188 -6.92 -11.69 -19.76
CA ASP A 188 -7.78 -10.54 -19.49
C ASP A 188 -7.39 -9.83 -18.19
N LYS A 189 -6.77 -10.54 -17.24
CA LYS A 189 -6.39 -9.98 -15.92
C LYS A 189 -5.26 -8.95 -15.99
N GLY A 190 -4.39 -8.98 -17.00
CA GLY A 190 -3.25 -8.07 -17.07
C GLY A 190 -2.59 -8.00 -18.44
N SER A 191 -1.75 -6.98 -18.66
CA SER A 191 -1.04 -6.82 -19.93
C SER A 191 -0.04 -7.96 -20.16
N GLN A 192 0.25 -8.26 -21.43
CA GLN A 192 1.27 -9.25 -21.80
C GLN A 192 2.64 -8.92 -21.17
N GLU A 193 2.96 -7.63 -21.04
CA GLU A 193 4.17 -7.13 -20.38
C GLU A 193 4.23 -7.51 -18.89
N VAL A 194 3.16 -7.23 -18.13
CA VAL A 194 3.08 -7.59 -16.71
C VAL A 194 3.22 -9.10 -16.53
N ARG A 195 2.54 -9.89 -17.38
CA ARG A 195 2.62 -11.35 -17.36
C ARG A 195 4.05 -11.85 -17.63
N ALA A 196 4.70 -11.34 -18.66
CA ALA A 196 6.07 -11.70 -19.01
C ALA A 196 7.05 -11.31 -17.88
N TRP A 197 6.87 -10.14 -17.27
CA TRP A 197 7.70 -9.71 -16.14
C TRP A 197 7.53 -10.62 -14.92
N LEU A 198 6.29 -10.96 -14.55
CA LEU A 198 5.99 -11.88 -13.44
C LEU A 198 6.53 -13.30 -13.64
N GLN A 199 6.68 -13.74 -14.90
CA GLN A 199 7.29 -15.02 -15.25
C GLN A 199 8.83 -14.97 -15.31
N GLY A 200 9.40 -13.77 -15.49
CA GLY A 200 10.83 -13.52 -15.56
C GLY A 200 11.39 -12.85 -14.32
N ASP A 201 11.77 -11.57 -14.43
CA ASP A 201 12.47 -10.85 -13.36
C ASP A 201 11.61 -10.60 -12.12
N GLY A 202 10.31 -10.39 -12.29
CA GLY A 202 9.37 -10.26 -11.17
C GLY A 202 9.38 -11.49 -10.26
N ALA A 203 9.55 -12.70 -10.81
CA ALA A 203 9.66 -13.91 -10.00
C ALA A 203 10.90 -13.91 -9.09
N LYS A 204 12.01 -13.29 -9.52
CA LYS A 204 13.26 -13.18 -8.76
C LYS A 204 13.22 -12.04 -7.73
N LEU A 205 12.44 -10.99 -8.03
CA LEU A 205 12.30 -9.80 -7.19
C LEU A 205 11.22 -9.94 -6.12
N LYS A 206 10.32 -10.92 -6.26
CA LYS A 206 9.30 -11.19 -5.26
C LYS A 206 9.92 -11.70 -3.95
N VAL A 207 9.49 -11.11 -2.84
CA VAL A 207 9.87 -11.48 -1.48
C VAL A 207 8.62 -11.94 -0.73
N THR A 208 8.58 -13.23 -0.36
CA THR A 208 7.56 -13.73 0.57
C THR A 208 7.95 -13.41 2.01
N PHE A 209 7.02 -13.54 2.95
CA PHE A 209 7.27 -13.22 4.35
C PHE A 209 6.47 -14.10 5.31
N ILE A 210 6.90 -14.10 6.56
CA ILE A 210 6.15 -14.62 7.70
C ILE A 210 6.17 -13.60 8.83
N PHE A 211 5.32 -13.81 9.83
CA PHE A 211 5.41 -13.18 11.14
C PHE A 211 5.93 -14.23 12.15
N ASP A 212 6.96 -13.89 12.92
CA ASP A 212 7.46 -14.80 13.96
C ASP A 212 6.46 -14.92 15.13
N ALA A 213 6.77 -15.77 16.11
CA ALA A 213 5.92 -15.97 17.30
C ALA A 213 5.70 -14.69 18.13
N ASN A 214 6.53 -13.65 17.95
CA ASN A 214 6.40 -12.36 18.60
C ASN A 214 5.69 -11.33 17.70
N GLY A 215 5.19 -11.75 16.54
CA GLY A 215 4.55 -10.89 15.56
C GLY A 215 5.52 -9.96 14.82
N ARG A 216 6.81 -10.30 14.75
CA ARG A 216 7.81 -9.54 13.98
C ARG A 216 7.81 -9.99 12.53
N PHE A 217 7.89 -9.03 11.62
CA PHE A 217 7.98 -9.30 10.19
C PHE A 217 9.33 -9.92 9.82
N VAL A 218 9.31 -11.03 9.08
CA VAL A 218 10.51 -11.74 8.62
C VAL A 218 10.37 -12.05 7.12
N PRO A 219 11.11 -11.35 6.23
CA PRO A 219 11.09 -11.66 4.80
C PRO A 219 11.95 -12.90 4.50
N SER A 220 11.61 -13.60 3.42
CA SER A 220 12.37 -14.75 2.93
C SER A 220 13.70 -14.38 2.29
N VAL A 221 13.81 -13.14 1.78
CA VAL A 221 15.01 -12.62 1.11
C VAL A 221 15.28 -11.18 1.56
N TYR A 222 16.54 -10.87 1.89
CA TYR A 222 16.96 -9.52 2.26
C TYR A 222 17.24 -8.65 1.01
N PRO A 223 17.09 -7.33 1.11
CA PRO A 223 17.47 -6.42 0.04
C PRO A 223 18.98 -6.46 -0.28
N PRO A 224 19.39 -6.34 -1.56
CA PRO A 224 20.79 -6.45 -1.97
C PRO A 224 21.76 -5.50 -1.26
N ALA A 225 21.31 -4.29 -0.87
CA ALA A 225 22.16 -3.30 -0.18
C ALA A 225 22.68 -3.76 1.19
N VAL A 226 22.05 -4.77 1.78
CA VAL A 226 22.48 -5.33 3.07
C VAL A 226 23.62 -6.33 2.88
N ALA A 227 23.65 -7.05 1.76
CA ALA A 227 24.63 -8.12 1.50
C ALA A 227 26.07 -7.60 1.33
N SER A 228 26.25 -6.33 0.97
CA SER A 228 27.57 -5.72 0.78
C SER A 228 28.10 -4.97 2.00
N ARG A 229 27.31 -4.82 3.07
CA ARG A 229 27.82 -4.27 4.34
C ARG A 229 28.61 -5.38 5.05
N PRO A 230 29.87 -5.14 5.46
CA PRO A 230 30.61 -6.10 6.27
C PRO A 230 29.77 -6.42 7.50
N ALA A 231 29.49 -7.72 7.72
CA ALA A 231 28.62 -8.19 8.79
C ALA A 231 28.96 -7.45 10.10
N LEU A 232 28.00 -6.64 10.58
CA LEU A 232 28.10 -6.01 11.90
C LEU A 232 28.41 -7.15 12.87
N GLY A 233 29.59 -7.06 13.48
CA GLY A 233 30.30 -8.19 14.06
C GLY A 233 29.41 -9.08 14.92
N ASN A 234 29.63 -10.38 14.78
CA ASN A 234 29.25 -11.41 15.75
C ASN A 234 29.24 -10.81 17.16
N VAL A 235 28.05 -10.50 17.68
CA VAL A 235 27.87 -10.17 19.10
C VAL A 235 28.30 -11.43 19.83
N GLY A 236 29.49 -11.36 20.43
CA GLY A 236 30.14 -12.50 21.05
C GLY A 236 29.16 -13.22 21.95
N LYS A 237 29.00 -14.52 21.73
CA LYS A 237 28.38 -15.41 22.70
C LYS A 237 29.14 -15.20 24.01
N ALA A 238 28.53 -14.48 24.95
CA ALA A 238 29.05 -14.34 26.30
C ALA A 238 29.18 -15.77 26.86
N LYS A 239 30.42 -16.19 27.02
CA LYS A 239 30.77 -17.48 27.60
C LYS A 239 30.58 -17.33 29.11
N THR A 240 29.41 -17.73 29.61
CA THR A 240 29.17 -17.86 31.04
C THR A 240 30.17 -18.87 31.60
N ARG A 241 30.97 -18.44 32.57
CA ARG A 241 31.88 -19.27 33.35
C ARG A 241 31.14 -19.90 34.53
#